data_AF-A0A960IB46-F1
#
_entry.id   AF-A0A960IB46-F1
#
_cell.length_a   1.000
_cell.length_b   1.000
_cell.length_c   1.000
_cell.angle_alpha   90.00
_cell.angle_beta   90.00
_cell.angle_gamma   90.00
#
_symmetry.space_group_name_H-M   'P 1'
#
loop_
_entity.id
_entity.type
_entity.pdbx_description
1 polymer ?
#
loop_
_entity_poly.entity_id
_entity_poly.type
_entity_poly.pdbx_seq_one_letter_code
_entity_poly.pdbx_strand_id
1 'polypeptide(L)'
;MRARVEAHRRTRAARRARDDGSRWYDVVDDGGCLNVFDGWVALVIVVGIVVAVLLFAFGGPVLLIGIDLVWFVLAFVVGAIGRFVFGRPWRVEAYGPSGERRDWYVRGFGDAGRLRDTLQAEFDAGLDPSPDIRS
;
A
#
# COMPACT_ATOMS: atom_id res chain seq x y z
N MET A 1 -25.54 -30.91 68.14
CA MET A 1 -24.52 -29.85 67.98
C MET A 1 -23.50 -30.12 66.86
N ARG A 2 -23.06 -31.36 66.62
CA ARG A 2 -22.08 -31.72 65.56
C ARG A 2 -22.56 -31.47 64.11
N ALA A 3 -23.84 -31.68 63.81
CA ALA A 3 -24.40 -31.50 62.46
C ALA A 3 -24.32 -30.06 61.92
N ARG A 4 -24.34 -29.04 62.80
CA ARG A 4 -24.24 -27.62 62.40
C ARG A 4 -22.82 -27.22 61.95
N VAL A 5 -21.80 -27.89 62.48
CA VAL A 5 -20.39 -27.60 62.15
C VAL A 5 -20.02 -28.17 60.78
N GLU A 6 -20.58 -29.32 60.42
CA GLU A 6 -20.34 -29.97 59.13
C GLU A 6 -21.00 -29.21 57.97
N ALA A 7 -22.20 -28.66 58.19
CA ALA A 7 -22.87 -27.80 57.20
C ALA A 7 -22.04 -26.55 56.86
N HIS A 8 -21.38 -25.94 57.86
CA HIS A 8 -20.51 -24.79 57.65
C HIS A 8 -19.19 -25.12 56.95
N ARG A 9 -18.63 -26.32 57.18
CA ARG A 9 -17.42 -26.75 56.45
C ARG A 9 -17.71 -26.97 54.97
N ARG A 10 -18.87 -27.57 54.63
CA ARG A 10 -19.26 -27.80 53.22
C ARG A 10 -19.49 -26.50 52.45
N THR A 11 -20.10 -25.49 53.07
CA THR A 11 -20.33 -24.19 52.43
C THR A 11 -19.02 -23.41 52.19
N ARG A 12 -18.02 -23.54 53.07
CA ARG A 12 -16.70 -22.91 52.85
C ARG A 12 -15.89 -23.59 51.75
N ALA A 13 -16.00 -24.92 51.61
CA ALA A 13 -15.32 -25.64 50.54
C ALA A 13 -15.90 -25.29 49.16
N ALA A 14 -17.23 -25.18 49.05
CA ALA A 14 -17.90 -24.82 47.79
C ALA A 14 -17.62 -23.38 47.32
N ARG A 15 -17.31 -22.44 48.25
CA ARG A 15 -16.92 -21.07 47.88
C ARG A 15 -15.51 -20.98 47.31
N ARG A 16 -14.55 -21.78 47.82
CA ARG A 16 -13.18 -21.81 47.26
C ARG A 16 -13.13 -22.40 45.86
N ALA A 17 -13.98 -23.39 45.57
CA ALA A 17 -14.06 -23.99 44.23
C ALA A 17 -14.73 -23.07 43.17
N ARG A 18 -15.32 -21.93 43.57
CA ARG A 18 -15.92 -20.95 42.65
C ARG A 18 -15.02 -19.76 42.32
N ASP A 19 -13.95 -19.55 43.07
CA ASP A 19 -12.95 -18.51 42.81
C ASP A 19 -11.82 -18.99 41.87
N ASP A 20 -11.83 -20.27 41.49
CA ASP A 20 -10.98 -20.83 40.42
C ASP A 20 -11.53 -20.48 39.02
N GLY A 21 -12.19 -19.33 38.93
CA GLY A 21 -12.67 -18.75 37.68
C GLY A 21 -11.50 -18.10 36.99
N SER A 22 -10.75 -18.90 36.23
CA SER A 22 -9.71 -18.53 35.27
C SER A 22 -9.99 -17.16 34.61
N ARG A 23 -9.52 -16.08 35.24
CA ARG A 23 -9.50 -14.78 34.62
C ARG A 23 -8.34 -14.80 33.66
N TRP A 24 -8.59 -14.41 32.42
CA TRP A 24 -7.57 -14.30 31.39
C TRP A 24 -6.40 -13.36 31.78
N TYR A 25 -6.58 -12.55 32.83
CA TYR A 25 -5.52 -11.74 33.45
C TYR A 25 -4.61 -12.51 34.41
N ASP A 26 -5.01 -13.66 34.98
CA ASP A 26 -4.16 -14.44 35.90
C ASP A 26 -3.00 -15.14 35.18
N VAL A 27 -3.10 -15.33 33.85
CA VAL A 27 -1.95 -15.74 33.01
C VAL A 27 -0.83 -14.69 33.04
N VAL A 28 -1.16 -13.44 33.36
CA VAL A 28 -0.19 -12.34 33.37
C VAL A 28 0.46 -12.16 34.74
N ASP A 29 -0.15 -12.63 35.84
CA ASP A 29 0.25 -12.26 37.20
C ASP A 29 0.87 -13.40 38.03
N ASP A 30 0.54 -14.68 37.78
CA ASP A 30 1.01 -15.79 38.64
C ASP A 30 2.14 -16.62 38.02
N GLY A 31 3.37 -16.10 38.11
CA GLY A 31 4.57 -16.94 38.27
C GLY A 31 5.29 -17.49 37.03
N GLY A 32 5.13 -16.89 35.84
CA GLY A 32 5.84 -17.29 34.61
C GLY A 32 7.02 -16.39 34.21
N CYS A 33 7.98 -16.14 35.09
CA CYS A 33 9.35 -15.62 34.83
C CYS A 33 9.60 -14.45 33.85
N LEU A 34 8.64 -13.57 33.55
CA LEU A 34 8.94 -12.25 32.98
C LEU A 34 8.75 -11.21 34.08
N ASN A 35 9.80 -11.03 34.88
CA ASN A 35 9.85 -9.92 35.81
C ASN A 35 9.91 -8.65 34.94
N VAL A 36 8.79 -7.99 34.69
CA VAL A 36 8.75 -6.75 33.87
C VAL A 36 9.53 -5.60 34.54
N PHE A 37 9.96 -5.82 35.79
CA PHE A 37 10.88 -4.97 36.55
C PHE A 37 12.36 -5.40 36.44
N ASP A 38 12.65 -6.54 35.81
CA ASP A 38 14.01 -6.86 35.35
C ASP A 38 14.31 -5.97 34.14
N GLY A 39 15.31 -5.10 34.28
CA GLY A 39 15.58 -4.02 33.33
C GLY A 39 15.76 -4.50 31.89
N TRP A 40 16.26 -5.73 31.69
CA TRP A 40 16.42 -6.34 30.38
C TRP A 40 15.09 -6.79 29.76
N VAL A 41 14.21 -7.38 30.55
CA VAL A 41 12.88 -7.81 30.09
C VAL A 41 12.04 -6.61 29.73
N ALA A 42 12.04 -5.58 30.58
CA ALA A 42 11.37 -4.31 30.32
C ALA A 42 11.87 -3.68 29.01
N LEU A 43 13.20 -3.66 28.80
CA LEU A 43 13.82 -3.11 27.60
C LEU A 43 13.39 -3.86 26.34
N VAL A 44 13.41 -5.19 26.34
CA VAL A 44 12.99 -6.00 25.18
C VAL A 44 11.54 -5.74 24.82
N ILE A 45 10.65 -5.64 25.81
CA ILE A 45 9.24 -5.33 25.59
C ILE A 45 9.08 -3.93 24.99
N VAL A 46 9.74 -2.91 25.56
CA VAL A 46 9.68 -1.54 25.04
C VAL A 46 10.21 -1.47 23.61
N VAL A 47 11.36 -2.10 23.32
CA VAL A 47 11.92 -2.17 21.97
C VAL A 47 10.96 -2.88 21.02
N GLY A 48 10.37 -4.01 21.43
CA GLY A 48 9.38 -4.72 20.64
C GLY A 48 8.17 -3.85 20.29
N ILE A 49 7.64 -3.11 21.26
CA ILE A 49 6.54 -2.16 21.04
C ILE A 49 6.95 -1.05 20.08
N VAL A 50 8.13 -0.45 20.27
CA VAL A 50 8.63 0.61 19.39
C VAL A 50 8.76 0.08 17.96
N VAL A 51 9.36 -1.09 17.77
CA VAL A 51 9.49 -1.71 16.45
C VAL A 51 8.12 -2.01 15.84
N ALA A 52 7.16 -2.53 16.62
CA ALA A 52 5.81 -2.79 16.14
C ALA A 52 5.10 -1.51 15.71
N VAL A 53 5.22 -0.43 16.49
CA VAL A 53 4.67 0.89 16.15
C VAL A 53 5.33 1.44 14.90
N LEU A 54 6.65 1.32 14.75
CA LEU A 54 7.36 1.77 13.55
C LEU A 54 6.92 0.96 12.32
N LEU A 55 6.85 -0.36 12.42
CA LEU A 55 6.40 -1.22 11.32
C LEU A 55 4.95 -0.95 10.95
N PHE A 56 4.08 -0.66 11.92
CA PHE A 56 2.70 -0.30 11.63
C PHE A 56 2.59 1.09 11.00
N ALA A 57 3.22 2.09 11.61
CA ALA A 57 3.16 3.49 11.19
C ALA A 57 3.83 3.73 9.83
N PHE A 58 4.90 3.00 9.50
CA PHE A 58 5.62 3.15 8.23
C PHE A 58 5.35 1.99 7.27
N GLY A 59 5.40 0.75 7.74
CA GLY A 59 5.17 -0.43 6.90
C GLY A 59 3.74 -0.51 6.37
N GLY A 60 2.74 -0.10 7.14
CA GLY A 60 1.35 -0.01 6.68
C GLY A 60 1.20 0.92 5.48
N PRO A 61 1.56 2.21 5.59
CA PRO A 61 1.53 3.14 4.46
C PRO A 61 2.41 2.71 3.28
N VAL A 62 3.61 2.18 3.52
CA VAL A 62 4.49 1.69 2.44
C VAL A 62 3.84 0.52 1.69
N LEU A 63 3.22 -0.42 2.40
CA LEU A 63 2.51 -1.54 1.78
C LEU A 63 1.31 -1.04 0.96
N LEU A 64 0.56 -0.08 1.49
CA LEU A 64 -0.58 0.54 0.79
C LEU A 64 -0.13 1.23 -0.50
N ILE A 65 0.95 2.03 -0.44
CA ILE A 65 1.56 2.66 -1.61
C ILE A 65 1.99 1.61 -2.65
N GLY A 66 2.55 0.48 -2.20
CA GLY A 66 2.91 -0.62 -3.09
C GLY A 66 1.70 -1.23 -3.79
N ILE A 67 0.61 -1.46 -3.06
CA ILE A 67 -0.65 -1.96 -3.63
C ILE A 67 -1.23 -0.96 -4.63
N ASP A 68 -1.27 0.33 -4.27
CA ASP A 68 -1.76 1.39 -5.14
C ASP A 68 -0.92 1.47 -6.43
N LEU A 69 0.41 1.38 -6.33
CA LEU A 69 1.29 1.37 -7.49
C LEU A 69 1.00 0.19 -8.42
N VAL A 70 0.78 -1.01 -7.88
CA VAL A 70 0.39 -2.19 -8.67
C VAL A 70 -0.92 -1.93 -9.40
N TRP A 71 -1.93 -1.37 -8.72
CA TRP A 71 -3.20 -1.00 -9.34
C TRP A 71 -3.03 0.08 -10.42
N PHE A 72 -2.20 1.09 -10.17
CA PHE A 72 -1.87 2.13 -11.14
C PHE A 72 -1.25 1.54 -12.39
N VAL A 73 -0.26 0.66 -12.24
CA VAL A 73 0.39 -0.02 -13.36
C VAL A 73 -0.62 -0.89 -14.12
N LEU A 74 -1.44 -1.66 -13.41
CA LEU A 74 -2.45 -2.50 -14.04
C LEU A 74 -3.47 -1.66 -14.83
N ALA A 75 -4.00 -0.60 -14.22
CA ALA A 75 -4.93 0.33 -14.86
C ALA A 75 -4.29 1.02 -16.06
N PHE A 76 -3.03 1.43 -15.95
CA PHE A 76 -2.27 2.01 -17.06
C PHE A 76 -2.11 1.01 -18.21
N VAL A 77 -1.74 -0.23 -17.93
CA VAL A 77 -1.60 -1.28 -18.95
C VAL A 77 -2.94 -1.57 -19.62
N VAL A 78 -4.01 -1.75 -18.84
CA VAL A 78 -5.36 -1.94 -19.38
C VAL A 78 -5.80 -0.75 -20.22
N GLY A 79 -5.54 0.48 -19.75
CA GLY A 79 -5.83 1.71 -20.48
C GLY A 79 -5.02 1.84 -21.76
N ALA A 80 -3.74 1.46 -21.75
CA ALA A 80 -2.87 1.45 -22.91
C ALA A 80 -3.36 0.43 -23.95
N ILE A 81 -3.62 -0.82 -23.52
CA ILE A 81 -4.17 -1.87 -24.38
C ILE A 81 -5.52 -1.42 -24.94
N GLY A 82 -6.41 -0.89 -24.10
CA GLY A 82 -7.69 -0.33 -24.52
C GLY A 82 -7.48 0.76 -25.57
N ARG A 83 -6.55 1.70 -25.35
CA ARG A 83 -6.23 2.76 -26.31
C ARG A 83 -5.74 2.20 -27.64
N PHE A 84 -4.94 1.13 -27.63
CA PHE A 84 -4.51 0.43 -28.84
C PHE A 84 -5.69 -0.25 -29.55
N VAL A 85 -6.55 -0.97 -28.83
CA VAL A 85 -7.71 -1.67 -29.38
C VAL A 85 -8.77 -0.71 -29.92
N PHE A 86 -9.04 0.39 -29.21
CA PHE A 86 -10.00 1.42 -29.62
C PHE A 86 -9.43 2.38 -30.70
N GLY A 87 -8.19 2.16 -31.16
CA GLY A 87 -7.61 2.89 -32.29
C GLY A 87 -7.49 4.41 -32.11
N ARG A 88 -7.43 4.89 -30.85
CA ARG A 88 -7.38 6.34 -30.59
C ARG A 88 -6.03 6.91 -31.08
N PRO A 89 -6.03 7.88 -32.01
CA PRO A 89 -4.80 8.43 -32.55
C PRO A 89 -4.02 9.20 -31.48
N TRP A 90 -2.69 9.11 -31.57
CA TRP A 90 -1.74 9.93 -30.83
C TRP A 90 -1.62 11.29 -31.51
N ARG A 91 -1.72 12.36 -30.73
CA ARG A 91 -1.48 13.73 -31.21
C ARG A 91 -0.01 14.04 -30.99
N VAL A 92 0.69 14.37 -32.07
CA VAL A 92 2.06 14.89 -32.04
C VAL A 92 1.96 16.38 -32.26
N GLU A 93 2.50 17.17 -31.34
CA GLU A 93 2.50 18.63 -31.43
C GLU A 93 3.93 19.11 -31.62
N ALA A 94 4.15 20.01 -32.59
CA ALA A 94 5.42 20.69 -32.78
C ALA A 94 5.22 22.20 -32.79
N TYR A 95 6.23 22.91 -32.30
CA TYR A 95 6.30 24.36 -32.33
C TYR A 95 7.37 24.79 -33.32
N GLY A 96 6.98 25.57 -34.33
CA GLY A 96 7.92 26.13 -35.29
C GLY A 96 8.73 27.30 -34.70
N PRO A 97 9.77 27.77 -35.41
CA PRO A 97 10.60 28.91 -34.98
C PRO A 97 9.82 30.22 -34.81
N SER A 98 8.70 30.37 -35.53
CA SER A 98 7.76 31.50 -35.45
C SER A 98 6.77 31.39 -34.28
N GLY A 99 6.81 30.31 -33.50
CA GLY A 99 5.86 30.03 -32.41
C GLY A 99 4.54 29.39 -32.85
N GLU A 100 4.38 29.07 -34.14
CA GLU A 100 3.19 28.38 -34.64
C GLU A 100 3.11 26.94 -34.11
N ARG A 101 1.95 26.57 -33.56
CA ARG A 101 1.62 25.22 -33.09
C ARG A 101 1.01 24.42 -34.24
N ARG A 102 1.58 23.25 -34.53
CA ARG A 102 1.07 22.32 -35.54
C ARG A 102 0.86 20.94 -34.93
N ASP A 103 -0.21 20.29 -35.35
CA ASP A 103 -0.65 19.01 -34.81
C ASP A 103 -0.74 17.94 -35.92
N TRP A 104 -0.25 16.74 -35.62
CA TRP A 104 -0.43 15.55 -36.45
C TRP A 104 -1.07 14.43 -35.64
N TYR A 105 -1.93 13.63 -36.28
CA TYR A 105 -2.61 12.50 -35.65
C TYR A 105 -2.13 11.19 -36.24
N VAL A 106 -1.48 10.37 -35.42
CA VAL A 106 -0.90 9.09 -35.87
C VAL A 106 -1.45 7.93 -35.05
N ARG A 107 -1.84 6.85 -35.71
CA ARG A 107 -2.24 5.61 -35.04
C ARG A 107 -1.01 4.75 -34.81
N GLY A 108 -0.80 4.30 -33.57
CA GLY A 108 0.33 3.44 -33.22
C GLY A 108 1.54 4.21 -32.68
N PHE A 109 2.18 3.63 -31.66
CA PHE A 109 3.32 4.25 -30.97
C PHE A 109 4.58 4.30 -31.86
N GLY A 110 4.85 3.24 -32.62
CA GLY A 110 5.99 3.18 -33.53
C GLY A 110 5.91 4.21 -34.67
N ASP A 111 4.71 4.41 -35.22
CA ASP A 111 4.49 5.41 -36.27
C ASP A 111 4.60 6.84 -35.74
N ALA A 112 4.13 7.09 -34.52
CA ALA A 112 4.33 8.39 -33.86
C ALA A 112 5.82 8.69 -33.62
N GLY A 113 6.60 7.68 -33.22
CA GLY A 113 8.05 7.81 -33.08
C GLY A 113 8.74 8.12 -34.40
N ARG A 114 8.42 7.38 -35.46
CA ARG A 114 8.93 7.65 -36.81
C ARG A 114 8.57 9.05 -37.30
N LEU A 115 7.31 9.48 -37.11
CA LEU A 115 6.89 10.82 -37.52
C LEU A 115 7.68 11.90 -36.77
N ARG A 116 7.89 11.74 -35.46
CA ARG A 116 8.72 12.68 -34.68
C ARG A 116 10.13 12.79 -35.24
N ASP A 117 10.78 11.66 -35.50
CA ASP A 117 12.17 11.65 -36.00
C ASP A 117 12.26 12.28 -37.39
N THR A 118 11.28 12.03 -38.25
CA THR A 118 11.17 12.68 -39.56
C THR A 118 10.97 14.19 -39.43
N LEU A 119 10.03 14.63 -38.59
CA LEU A 119 9.76 16.06 -38.37
C LEU A 119 11.00 16.77 -37.81
N GLN A 120 11.72 16.14 -36.88
CA GLN A 120 12.98 16.68 -36.36
C GLN A 120 14.03 16.86 -37.46
N ALA A 121 14.22 15.85 -38.32
CA ALA A 121 15.16 15.93 -39.43
C ALA A 121 14.77 17.00 -40.46
N GLU A 122 13.47 17.19 -40.71
CA GLU A 122 12.96 18.24 -41.59
C GLU A 122 13.20 19.64 -41.02
N PHE A 123 12.95 19.85 -39.72
CA PHE A 123 13.25 21.12 -39.06
C PHE A 123 14.76 21.42 -39.01
N ASP A 124 15.59 20.41 -38.75
CA ASP A 124 17.05 20.55 -38.77
C ASP A 124 17.56 20.90 -40.19
N ALA A 125 16.84 20.45 -41.23
CA ALA A 125 17.10 20.82 -42.63
C ALA A 125 16.51 22.19 -43.03
N GLY A 126 15.84 22.89 -42.11
CA GLY A 126 15.17 24.17 -42.38
C GLY A 126 13.90 24.04 -43.24
N LEU A 127 13.36 22.83 -43.37
CA LEU A 127 12.09 22.58 -44.06
C LEU A 127 10.92 22.91 -43.13
N ASP A 128 9.79 23.28 -43.74
CA ASP A 128 8.56 23.60 -43.02
C ASP A 128 7.47 22.56 -43.33
N PRO A 129 7.38 21.47 -42.55
CA PRO A 129 6.43 20.40 -42.84
C PRO A 129 4.98 20.82 -42.58
N SER A 130 4.12 20.59 -43.58
CA SER A 130 2.69 20.88 -43.49
C SER A 130 1.96 19.86 -42.60
N PRO A 131 1.01 20.31 -41.75
CA PRO A 131 0.19 19.42 -40.95
C PRO A 131 -0.80 18.64 -41.82
N ASP A 132 -1.03 17.37 -41.49
CA ASP A 132 -2.02 16.55 -42.18
C ASP A 132 -3.41 16.86 -41.60
N ILE A 133 -4.10 17.82 -42.22
CA ILE A 133 -5.46 18.22 -41.86
C ILE A 133 -6.44 17.21 -42.46
N ARG A 134 -6.49 15.99 -41.93
CA ARG A 134 -7.57 15.05 -42.25
C ARG A 134 -8.34 14.69 -40.99
N SER A 135 -9.49 15.36 -40.87
CA SER A 135 -10.60 15.06 -39.96
C SER A 135 -11.23 13.71 -40.26
#